data_AF-A0A2N5A2B4-F1
#
_entry.id   AF-A0A2N5A2B4-F1
#
_cell.length_a   1.000
_cell.length_b   1.000
_cell.length_c   1.000
_cell.angle_alpha   90.00
_cell.angle_beta   90.00
_cell.angle_gamma   90.00
#
_symmetry.space_group_name_H-M   'P 1'
#
loop_
_entity.id
_entity.type
_entity.pdbx_description
1 polymer ?
#
loop_
_entity_poly.entity_id
_entity_poly.type
_entity_poly.pdbx_seq_one_letter_code
_entity_poly.pdbx_strand_id
1 'polypeptide(L)'
;VLVCALLTYGGVSLFVVAFAVYPFAAELFRQSGIPKRLIPATVALGAFSFTMDALPGTPQIQNIIPTSFFGTNAWAAPWLGLIGSLFIIIFGLLWLERQRRKAQARGEGYGTDLQNEPETPDDIDLPHPLIAIAPLLLVGVLNLLFTHWIPQWYG
;
A
#
# COMPACT_ATOMS: atom_id res chain seq x y z
N VAL A 1 1.29 -0.84 -5.55
CA VAL A 1 0.25 0.20 -5.34
C VAL A 1 -1.01 -0.40 -4.75
N LEU A 2 -1.70 -1.31 -5.45
CA LEU A 2 -3.01 -1.84 -5.01
C LEU A 2 -2.99 -2.52 -3.63
N VAL A 3 -1.97 -3.36 -3.35
CA VAL A 3 -1.83 -4.01 -2.03
C VAL A 3 -1.74 -2.99 -0.90
N CYS A 4 -0.88 -1.96 -1.07
CA CYS A 4 -0.78 -0.87 -0.11
C CYS A 4 -2.12 -0.13 0.06
N ALA A 5 -2.79 0.18 -1.05
CA ALA A 5 -4.04 0.91 -1.04
C ALA A 5 -5.17 0.15 -0.31
N LEU A 6 -5.25 -1.16 -0.52
CA LEU A 6 -6.22 -2.01 0.17
C LEU A 6 -6.00 -1.99 1.69
N LEU A 7 -4.75 -2.14 2.13
CA LEU A 7 -4.41 -2.16 3.54
C LEU A 7 -4.65 -0.81 4.22
N THR A 8 -4.19 0.30 3.62
CA THR A 8 -4.38 1.62 4.22
C THR A 8 -5.84 2.06 4.21
N TYR A 9 -6.58 1.77 3.14
CA TYR A 9 -8.02 2.05 3.12
C TYR A 9 -8.79 1.18 4.12
N GLY A 10 -8.32 -0.04 4.38
CA GLY A 10 -8.83 -0.91 5.44
C GLY A 10 -8.58 -0.43 6.87
N GLY A 11 -7.85 0.69 7.06
CA GLY A 11 -7.54 1.24 8.38
C GLY A 11 -6.25 0.71 9.01
N VAL A 12 -5.46 -0.08 8.26
CA VAL A 12 -4.11 -0.45 8.69
C VAL A 12 -3.24 0.79 8.69
N SER A 13 -2.46 0.96 9.76
CA SER A 13 -1.52 2.07 9.89
C SER A 13 -0.53 2.09 8.72
N LEU A 14 -0.38 3.26 8.12
CA LEU A 14 0.57 3.55 7.06
C LEU A 14 2.02 3.14 7.41
N PHE A 15 2.41 3.23 8.68
CA PHE A 15 3.73 2.77 9.16
C PHE A 15 3.86 1.24 9.11
N VAL A 16 2.79 0.52 9.47
CA VAL A 16 2.74 -0.94 9.40
C VAL A 16 2.77 -1.42 7.96
N VAL A 17 2.02 -0.75 7.07
CA VAL A 17 1.98 -1.09 5.64
C VAL A 17 3.37 -1.00 5.00
N ALA A 18 4.17 0.00 5.35
CA ALA A 18 5.52 0.16 4.81
C ALA A 18 6.43 -1.06 5.09
N PHE A 19 6.35 -1.63 6.30
CA PHE A 19 7.12 -2.81 6.67
C PHE A 19 6.51 -4.11 6.16
N ALA A 20 5.18 -4.25 6.25
CA ALA A 20 4.49 -5.49 5.87
C ALA A 20 4.49 -5.74 4.36
N VAL A 21 4.45 -4.68 3.54
CA VAL A 21 4.35 -4.82 2.07
C VAL A 21 5.72 -4.97 1.40
N TYR A 22 6.81 -4.60 2.09
CA TYR A 22 8.16 -4.70 1.53
C TYR A 22 8.50 -6.07 0.91
N PRO A 23 8.35 -7.22 1.61
CA PRO A 23 8.72 -8.52 1.04
C PRO A 23 7.90 -8.87 -0.22
N PHE A 24 6.61 -8.52 -0.26
CA PHE A 24 5.78 -8.72 -1.45
C PHE A 24 6.23 -7.83 -2.62
N ALA A 25 6.55 -6.56 -2.33
CA ALA A 25 7.01 -5.63 -3.35
C ALA A 25 8.39 -6.04 -3.91
N ALA A 26 9.31 -6.47 -3.05
CA ALA A 26 10.62 -6.98 -3.41
C ALA A 26 10.50 -8.15 -4.40
N GLU A 27 9.70 -9.16 -4.06
CA GLU A 27 9.53 -10.33 -4.91
C GLU A 27 8.85 -10.01 -6.25
N LEU A 28 7.80 -9.19 -6.26
CA LEU A 28 7.13 -8.77 -7.49
C LEU A 28 8.05 -7.96 -8.41
N PHE A 29 8.91 -7.11 -7.85
CA PHE A 29 9.85 -6.30 -8.61
C PHE A 29 11.00 -7.15 -9.15
N ARG A 30 11.46 -8.14 -8.37
CA ARG A 30 12.47 -9.13 -8.77
C ARG A 30 12.00 -9.95 -9.97
N GLN A 31 10.81 -10.55 -9.88
CA GLN A 31 10.21 -11.32 -10.98
C GLN A 31 9.95 -10.49 -12.23
N SER A 32 9.61 -9.21 -12.06
CA SER A 32 9.33 -8.29 -13.18
C SER A 32 10.56 -7.59 -13.74
N GLY A 33 11.75 -7.82 -13.18
CA GLY A 33 12.99 -7.14 -13.56
C GLY A 33 12.95 -5.61 -13.37
N ILE A 34 12.12 -5.10 -12.44
CA ILE A 34 11.97 -3.67 -12.16
C ILE A 34 13.00 -3.28 -11.08
N PRO A 35 13.69 -2.14 -11.18
CA PRO A 35 14.69 -1.76 -10.19
C PRO A 35 14.08 -1.53 -8.80
N LYS A 36 14.73 -2.11 -7.77
CA LYS A 36 14.33 -2.05 -6.36
C LYS A 36 14.08 -0.63 -5.82
N ARG A 37 14.82 0.37 -6.32
CA ARG A 37 14.66 1.78 -5.91
C ARG A 37 13.28 2.39 -6.19
N LEU A 38 12.45 1.75 -7.02
CA LEU A 38 11.07 2.17 -7.31
C LEU A 38 10.04 1.63 -6.30
N ILE A 39 10.43 0.69 -5.41
CA ILE A 39 9.55 0.18 -4.35
C ILE A 39 9.08 1.29 -3.40
N PRO A 40 9.95 2.16 -2.84
CA PRO A 40 9.50 3.23 -1.95
C PRO A 40 8.49 4.17 -2.61
N ALA A 41 8.70 4.52 -3.88
CA ALA A 41 7.75 5.36 -4.63
C ALA A 41 6.40 4.66 -4.85
N THR A 42 6.42 3.35 -5.07
CA THR A 42 5.21 2.54 -5.25
C THR A 42 4.41 2.39 -3.95
N VAL A 43 5.11 2.24 -2.82
CA VAL A 43 4.52 2.26 -1.48
C VAL A 43 3.97 3.64 -1.17
N ALA A 44 4.72 4.71 -1.45
CA ALA A 44 4.26 6.07 -1.23
C ALA A 44 2.99 6.42 -2.00
N LEU A 45 2.93 6.04 -3.29
CA LEU A 45 1.70 6.21 -4.07
C LEU A 45 0.54 5.39 -3.48
N GLY A 46 0.76 4.14 -3.07
CA GLY A 46 -0.32 3.29 -2.59
C GLY A 46 -0.80 3.61 -1.16
N ALA A 47 0.11 3.96 -0.26
CA ALA A 47 -0.13 4.07 1.19
C ALA A 47 -0.13 5.52 1.72
N PHE A 48 0.67 6.43 1.14
CA PHE A 48 0.88 7.79 1.65
C PHE A 48 0.23 8.88 0.78
N SER A 49 -0.66 8.52 -0.14
CA SER A 49 -1.26 9.49 -1.07
C SER A 49 -2.80 9.41 -1.09
N PHE A 50 -3.42 8.97 -2.19
CA PHE A 50 -4.87 9.00 -2.39
C PHE A 50 -5.64 8.27 -1.29
N THR A 51 -5.15 7.13 -0.79
CA THR A 51 -5.81 6.39 0.30
C THR A 51 -5.68 7.04 1.66
N MET A 52 -4.63 7.83 1.88
CA MET A 52 -4.40 8.55 3.13
C MET A 52 -5.16 9.86 3.18
N ASP A 53 -5.14 10.60 2.06
CA ASP A 53 -5.55 12.00 2.00
C ASP A 53 -6.94 12.16 1.38
N ALA A 54 -7.10 11.70 0.12
CA ALA A 54 -8.24 12.12 -0.69
C ALA A 54 -9.42 11.12 -0.73
N LEU A 55 -9.20 9.83 -0.48
CA LEU A 55 -10.21 8.80 -0.70
C LEU A 55 -11.31 8.91 0.35
N PRO A 56 -12.58 9.16 -0.04
CA PRO A 56 -13.67 9.34 0.93
C PRO A 56 -13.84 8.14 1.84
N GLY A 57 -14.14 8.38 3.11
CA GLY A 57 -14.38 7.33 4.09
C GLY A 57 -13.12 6.68 4.66
N THR A 58 -11.92 7.15 4.27
CA THR A 58 -10.67 6.61 4.83
C THR A 58 -10.54 6.94 6.34
N PRO A 59 -10.24 5.95 7.20
CA PRO A 59 -10.21 6.13 8.66
C PRO A 59 -8.89 6.72 9.17
N GLN A 60 -8.14 7.43 8.34
CA GLN A 60 -6.79 7.86 8.65
C GLN A 60 -6.79 9.08 9.58
N ILE A 61 -5.79 9.13 10.47
CA ILE A 61 -5.70 10.15 11.54
C ILE A 61 -5.83 11.57 10.98
N GLN A 62 -5.22 11.83 9.82
CA GLN A 62 -5.24 13.10 9.11
C GLN A 62 -6.66 13.54 8.72
N ASN A 63 -7.54 12.59 8.43
CA ASN A 63 -8.91 12.83 8.01
C ASN A 63 -9.91 12.78 9.17
N ILE A 64 -9.58 12.09 10.27
CA ILE A 64 -10.45 12.00 11.45
C ILE A 64 -10.29 13.19 12.39
N ILE A 65 -9.05 13.68 12.63
CA ILE A 65 -8.80 14.82 13.52
C ILE A 65 -9.69 16.04 13.18
N PRO A 66 -9.80 16.49 11.91
CA PRO A 66 -10.59 17.67 11.59
C PRO A 66 -12.10 17.50 11.78
N THR A 67 -12.63 16.27 11.75
CA THR A 67 -14.08 16.03 11.82
C THR A 67 -14.70 16.52 13.11
N SER A 68 -13.98 16.43 14.24
CA SER A 68 -14.45 16.95 15.52
C SER A 68 -14.44 18.47 15.59
N PHE A 69 -13.53 19.13 14.86
CA PHE A 69 -13.43 20.59 14.82
C PHE A 69 -14.45 21.21 13.86
N PHE A 70 -14.67 20.59 12.70
CA PHE A 70 -15.58 21.11 11.66
C PHE A 70 -17.01 20.56 11.77
N GLY A 71 -17.29 19.62 12.68
CA GLY A 71 -18.60 18.98 12.80
C GLY A 71 -18.97 18.16 11.57
N THR A 72 -17.97 17.62 10.87
CA THR A 72 -18.13 16.81 9.66
C THR A 72 -17.91 15.32 9.96
N ASN A 73 -17.87 14.48 8.93
CA ASN A 73 -17.53 13.06 9.06
C ASN A 73 -16.52 12.67 7.96
N ALA A 74 -15.97 11.45 8.03
CA ALA A 74 -14.99 10.95 7.05
C ALA A 74 -15.51 10.89 5.60
N TRP A 75 -16.82 11.03 5.40
CA TRP A 75 -17.49 11.04 4.10
C TRP A 75 -17.83 12.45 3.61
N ALA A 76 -17.37 13.50 4.30
CA ALA A 76 -17.60 14.87 3.88
C ALA A 76 -16.98 15.14 2.50
N ALA A 77 -17.71 15.88 1.65
CA ALA A 77 -17.31 16.24 0.28
C ALA A 77 -16.82 15.05 -0.59
N PRO A 78 -17.63 13.98 -0.75
CA PRO A 78 -17.18 12.73 -1.38
C PRO A 78 -16.79 12.90 -2.84
N TRP A 79 -17.42 13.83 -3.57
CA TRP A 79 -17.11 14.09 -4.97
C TRP A 79 -15.74 14.75 -5.14
N LEU A 80 -15.38 15.69 -4.26
CA LEU A 80 -14.06 16.32 -4.27
C LEU A 80 -12.97 15.31 -3.93
N GLY A 81 -13.21 14.46 -2.91
CA GLY A 81 -12.29 13.40 -2.55
C GLY A 81 -12.09 12.36 -3.67
N LEU A 82 -13.16 11.98 -4.37
CA LEU A 82 -13.08 11.06 -5.50
C LEU A 82 -12.26 11.64 -6.66
N ILE A 83 -12.50 12.91 -7.02
CA ILE A 83 -11.75 13.61 -8.07
C ILE A 83 -10.27 13.71 -7.69
N GLY A 84 -9.97 14.11 -6.46
CA GLY A 84 -8.60 14.19 -5.95
C GLY A 84 -7.89 12.84 -5.95
N SER A 85 -8.58 11.79 -5.52
CA SER A 85 -8.05 10.42 -5.52
C SER A 85 -7.72 9.95 -6.93
N LEU A 86 -8.65 10.16 -7.87
CA LEU A 86 -8.46 9.79 -9.26
C LEU A 86 -7.28 10.54 -9.88
N PHE A 87 -7.17 11.84 -9.60
CA PHE A 87 -6.05 12.66 -10.03
C PHE A 87 -4.71 12.09 -9.52
N ILE A 88 -4.60 11.86 -8.21
CA ILE A 88 -3.37 11.34 -7.59
C ILE A 88 -2.99 9.97 -8.16
N ILE A 89 -3.95 9.04 -8.28
CA ILE A 89 -3.71 7.70 -8.84
C ILE A 89 -3.21 7.80 -10.28
N ILE A 90 -3.90 8.56 -11.14
CA ILE A 90 -3.57 8.66 -12.56
C ILE A 90 -2.15 9.24 -12.72
N PHE A 91 -1.88 10.40 -12.13
CA PHE A 91 -0.58 11.05 -12.29
C PHE A 91 0.56 10.27 -11.62
N GLY A 92 0.28 9.64 -10.48
CA GLY A 92 1.25 8.78 -9.80
C GLY A 92 1.62 7.55 -10.61
N LEU A 93 0.63 6.85 -11.18
CA LEU A 93 0.87 5.68 -12.03
C LEU A 93 1.58 6.07 -13.33
N LEU A 94 1.19 7.19 -13.96
CA LEU A 94 1.87 7.71 -15.14
C LEU A 94 3.35 8.02 -14.85
N TRP A 95 3.64 8.62 -13.69
CA TRP A 95 5.01 8.91 -13.28
C TRP A 95 5.81 7.63 -13.01
N LEU A 96 5.26 6.67 -12.26
CA LEU A 96 5.91 5.39 -11.98
C LEU A 96 6.19 4.62 -13.27
N GLU A 97 5.22 4.57 -14.19
CA GLU A 97 5.38 3.91 -15.48
C GLU A 97 6.47 4.58 -16.32
N ARG A 98 6.54 5.92 -16.30
CA ARG A 98 7.62 6.65 -16.97
C ARG A 98 8.99 6.32 -16.37
N GLN A 99 9.11 6.23 -15.04
CA GLN A 99 10.38 5.86 -14.40
C GLN A 99 10.76 4.40 -14.69
N ARG A 100 9.79 3.48 -14.68
CA ARG A 100 9.98 2.07 -15.06
C ARG A 100 10.53 1.96 -16.48
N ARG A 101 9.89 2.61 -17.45
CA ARG A 101 10.34 2.61 -18.85
C ARG A 101 11.73 3.21 -19.01
N LYS A 102 12.03 4.30 -18.30
CA LYS A 102 13.35 4.94 -18.33
C LYS A 102 14.44 4.02 -17.77
N ALA A 103 14.14 3.29 -16.70
CA ALA A 103 15.05 2.31 -16.12
C ALA A 103 15.27 1.11 -17.05
N GLN A 104 14.19 0.57 -17.63
CA GLN A 104 14.24 -0.52 -18.59
C GLN A 104 15.06 -0.14 -19.84
N ALA A 105 14.89 1.08 -20.37
CA ALA A 105 15.66 1.59 -21.49
C ALA A 105 17.16 1.75 -21.18
N ARG A 106 17.53 1.87 -19.90
CA ARG A 106 18.92 1.91 -19.44
C ARG A 106 19.47 0.53 -19.04
N GLY A 107 18.68 -0.54 -19.20
CA GLY A 107 19.06 -1.89 -18.80
C GLY A 107 19.16 -2.08 -17.28
N GLU A 108 18.52 -1.22 -16.49
CA GLU A 108 18.49 -1.39 -15.03
C GLU A 108 17.57 -2.56 -14.66
N GLY A 109 18.14 -3.62 -14.08
CA GLY A 109 17.40 -4.71 -13.44
C GLY A 109 17.10 -4.44 -11.97
N TYR A 110 16.62 -5.47 -11.26
CA TYR A 110 16.31 -5.39 -9.81
C TYR A 110 17.53 -4.96 -8.96
N GLY A 111 18.73 -5.37 -9.38
CA GLY A 111 20.00 -5.19 -8.68
C GLY A 111 20.56 -6.54 -8.21
N THR A 112 21.88 -6.67 -8.20
CA THR A 112 22.58 -7.90 -7.77
C THR A 112 23.12 -7.83 -6.34
N ASP A 113 23.17 -6.62 -5.75
CA ASP A 113 23.77 -6.37 -4.45
C ASP A 113 22.66 -6.27 -3.37
N LEU A 114 22.16 -7.43 -2.95
CA LEU A 114 21.03 -7.55 -2.02
C LEU A 114 21.55 -7.71 -0.59
N GLN A 115 21.86 -6.61 0.11
CA GLN A 115 22.44 -6.69 1.45
C GLN A 115 21.50 -7.19 2.57
N ASN A 116 20.18 -6.98 2.41
CA ASN A 116 19.17 -7.21 3.46
C ASN A 116 18.00 -8.10 3.01
N GLU A 117 18.11 -8.79 1.89
CA GLU A 117 17.05 -9.73 1.45
C GLU A 117 17.50 -11.17 1.73
N PRO A 118 16.59 -12.02 2.26
CA PRO A 118 16.90 -13.43 2.43
C PRO A 118 17.18 -14.05 1.05
N GLU A 119 18.26 -14.83 0.94
CA GLU A 119 18.53 -15.61 -0.26
C GLU A 119 17.32 -16.50 -0.55
N THR A 120 16.81 -16.42 -1.77
CA THR A 120 15.69 -17.27 -2.20
C THR A 120 16.30 -18.60 -2.63
N PRO A 121 16.03 -19.73 -1.94
CA PRO A 121 16.57 -21.01 -2.35
C PRO A 121 16.11 -21.34 -3.78
N ASP A 122 16.99 -21.90 -4.60
CA ASP A 122 16.68 -22.21 -6.01
C ASP A 122 15.60 -23.31 -6.15
N ASP A 123 15.32 -24.07 -5.08
CA ASP A 123 14.49 -25.29 -5.10
C ASP A 123 13.44 -25.29 -3.97
N ILE A 124 12.60 -24.25 -3.94
CA ILE A 124 11.42 -24.21 -3.06
C ILE A 124 10.15 -24.50 -3.85
N ASP A 125 9.42 -25.54 -3.42
CA ASP A 125 8.04 -25.75 -3.81
C ASP A 125 7.22 -24.53 -3.38
N LEU A 126 6.81 -23.73 -4.38
CA LEU A 126 6.03 -22.52 -4.13
C LEU A 126 4.70 -22.93 -3.48
N PRO A 127 4.38 -22.44 -2.27
CA PRO A 127 3.12 -22.76 -1.63
C PRO A 127 1.96 -22.20 -2.48
N HIS A 128 0.81 -22.87 -2.40
CA HIS A 128 -0.38 -22.51 -3.17
C HIS A 128 -0.68 -21.00 -3.04
N PRO A 129 -1.02 -20.27 -4.13
CA PRO A 129 -1.17 -18.80 -4.12
C PRO A 129 -2.08 -18.25 -3.02
N LEU A 130 -3.08 -19.02 -2.59
CA LEU A 130 -3.97 -18.67 -1.47
C LEU A 130 -3.21 -18.55 -0.13
N ILE A 131 -2.19 -19.38 0.11
CA ILE A 131 -1.35 -19.33 1.31
C ILE A 131 -0.47 -18.07 1.27
N ALA A 132 0.03 -17.68 0.10
CA ALA A 132 0.81 -16.44 -0.06
C ALA A 132 -0.03 -15.18 0.22
N ILE A 133 -1.33 -15.22 -0.06
CA ILE A 133 -2.29 -14.14 0.22
C ILE A 133 -2.79 -14.19 1.68
N ALA A 134 -2.67 -15.32 2.37
CA ALA A 134 -3.21 -15.51 3.71
C ALA A 134 -2.69 -14.49 4.74
N PRO A 135 -1.39 -14.12 4.82
CA PRO A 135 -0.92 -13.08 5.74
C PRO A 135 -1.56 -11.72 5.48
N LEU A 136 -1.77 -11.37 4.21
CA LEU A 136 -2.40 -10.11 3.81
C LEU A 136 -3.87 -10.08 4.26
N LEU A 137 -4.61 -11.17 4.00
CA LEU A 137 -5.99 -11.33 4.44
C LEU A 137 -6.10 -11.35 5.96
N LEU A 138 -5.20 -12.08 6.63
CA LEU A 138 -5.18 -12.18 8.09
C LEU A 138 -5.00 -10.80 8.71
N VAL A 139 -4.00 -10.03 8.26
CA VAL A 139 -3.78 -8.66 8.77
C VAL A 139 -5.00 -7.77 8.52
N GLY A 140 -5.58 -7.80 7.32
CA GLY A 140 -6.76 -7.00 6.99
C GLY A 140 -8.00 -7.38 7.81
N VAL A 141 -8.29 -8.68 7.92
CA VAL A 141 -9.45 -9.21 8.66
C VAL A 141 -9.29 -8.97 10.16
N LEU A 142 -8.14 -9.29 10.73
CA LEU A 142 -7.89 -9.06 12.16
C LEU A 142 -7.93 -7.57 12.50
N ASN A 143 -7.36 -6.70 11.64
CA ASN A 143 -7.45 -5.26 11.83
C ASN A 143 -8.91 -4.79 11.83
N LEU A 144 -9.73 -5.25 10.89
CA LEU A 144 -11.15 -4.89 10.82
C LEU A 144 -11.95 -5.40 12.02
N LEU A 145 -11.78 -6.67 12.39
CA LEU A 145 -12.45 -7.29 13.54
C LEU A 145 -12.08 -6.58 14.84
N PHE A 146 -10.79 -6.36 15.08
CA PHE A 146 -10.33 -5.69 16.30
C PHE A 146 -10.74 -4.23 16.36
N THR A 147 -10.74 -3.51 15.23
CA THR A 147 -11.26 -2.14 15.16
C THR A 147 -12.73 -2.06 15.55
N HIS A 148 -13.53 -3.09 15.27
CA HIS A 148 -14.95 -3.12 15.62
C HIS A 148 -15.21 -3.65 17.04
N TRP A 149 -14.49 -4.69 17.47
CA TRP A 149 -14.74 -5.38 18.75
C TRP A 149 -14.11 -4.70 19.96
N ILE A 150 -12.91 -4.13 19.83
CA ILE A 150 -12.20 -3.51 20.97
C ILE A 150 -13.03 -2.36 21.57
N PRO A 151 -13.60 -1.43 20.78
CA PRO A 151 -14.42 -0.36 21.34
C PRO A 151 -15.69 -0.86 22.06
N GLN A 152 -16.26 -2.01 21.66
CA GLN A 152 -17.44 -2.59 22.30
C GLN A 152 -17.13 -3.26 23.65
N TRP A 153 -15.88 -3.68 23.85
CA TRP A 153 -15.43 -4.33 25.09
C TRP A 153 -14.83 -3.35 26.09
N TYR A 154 -14.16 -2.29 25.62
CA TYR A 154 -13.47 -1.31 26.46
C TYR A 154 -14.21 0.04 26.58
N GLY A 155 -15.31 0.24 25.84
CA GLY A 155 -16.09 1.48 25.79
C GLY A 155 -17.55 1.28 26.17
#